data_AF-A0A443NEH9-F1
#
_entry.id   AF-A0A443NEH9-F1
#
_cell.length_a   1.000
_cell.length_b   1.000
_cell.length_c   1.000
_cell.angle_alpha   90.00
_cell.angle_beta   90.00
_cell.angle_gamma   90.00
#
_symmetry.space_group_name_H-M   'P 1'
#
loop_
_entity.id
_entity.type
_entity.pdbx_description
1 polymer ?
#
loop_
_entity_poly.entity_id
_entity_poly.type
_entity_poly.pdbx_seq_one_letter_code
_entity_poly.pdbx_strand_id
1 'polypeptide(L)'
;MDLCCIHDLLRDLSTSEARQINFFGINSDNDATSSSTSLRRVALYRNVDEYVTINCSTATLRSMLWFSYSIIHLSKLLNKVGKLLRVLYVEAACLQENKLPKEIGEEVHLSSHHKALSDAIEKWCSLRSLSLRNSSSIPPFVSFAHHLNLYKMFLHGRIKNLPKMPPDLAKLTLNGSQLQQDAIETLEKLRNLQVLRLEQEPYCSEKMICSSGGFPHLEFLVLDSSNLKEWIVEEGGFPCLEFLELNCSNIKEGMGS
;
A
#
# COMPACT_ATOMS: atom_id res chain seq x y z
N MET A 1 -1.35 -36.56 17.51
CA MET A 1 -1.04 -35.69 16.36
C MET A 1 -1.93 -34.48 16.55
N ASP A 2 -1.60 -33.61 17.53
CA ASP A 2 -2.56 -32.65 18.09
C ASP A 2 -1.85 -31.34 18.47
N LEU A 3 -1.53 -30.53 17.46
CA LEU A 3 -1.01 -29.16 17.66
C LEU A 3 -1.97 -28.07 17.14
N CYS A 4 -3.16 -28.44 16.67
CA CYS A 4 -4.05 -27.49 15.97
C CYS A 4 -5.06 -26.76 16.86
N CYS A 5 -5.43 -27.29 18.03
CA CYS A 5 -6.60 -26.79 18.77
C CYS A 5 -6.40 -25.44 19.45
N ILE A 6 -5.18 -25.12 19.92
CA ILE A 6 -4.94 -23.87 20.65
C ILE A 6 -4.98 -22.65 19.71
N HIS A 7 -4.43 -22.78 18.50
CA HIS A 7 -4.47 -21.68 17.51
C HIS A 7 -5.90 -21.38 17.07
N ASP A 8 -6.73 -22.41 16.89
CA ASP A 8 -8.13 -22.24 16.54
C ASP A 8 -8.94 -21.63 17.69
N LEU A 9 -8.74 -22.11 18.93
CA LEU A 9 -9.37 -21.54 20.12
C LEU A 9 -8.94 -20.08 20.37
N LEU A 10 -7.66 -19.77 20.19
CA LEU A 10 -7.16 -18.39 20.31
C LEU A 10 -7.71 -17.51 19.19
N ARG A 11 -7.84 -18.02 17.97
CA ARG A 11 -8.47 -17.31 16.84
C ARG A 11 -9.94 -17.04 17.12
N ASP A 12 -10.67 -18.03 17.61
CA ASP A 12 -12.11 -17.93 17.89
C ASP A 12 -12.37 -17.03 19.10
N LEU A 13 -11.56 -17.13 20.16
CA LEU A 13 -11.58 -16.22 21.30
C LEU A 13 -11.25 -14.78 20.86
N SER A 14 -10.19 -14.59 20.08
CA SER A 14 -9.83 -13.26 19.56
C SER A 14 -10.93 -12.68 18.67
N THR A 15 -11.61 -13.52 17.89
CA THR A 15 -12.74 -13.13 17.05
C THR A 15 -13.96 -12.77 17.89
N SER A 16 -14.27 -13.56 18.92
CA SER A 16 -15.38 -13.34 19.85
C SER A 16 -15.19 -12.04 20.64
N GLU A 17 -14.01 -11.86 21.24
CA GLU A 17 -13.64 -10.62 21.95
C GLU A 17 -13.69 -9.41 21.00
N ALA A 18 -13.14 -9.53 19.80
CA ALA A 18 -13.18 -8.44 18.81
C ALA A 18 -14.61 -8.07 18.37
N ARG A 19 -15.53 -9.05 18.33
CA ARG A 19 -16.96 -8.83 18.10
C ARG A 19 -17.61 -8.11 19.28
N GLN A 20 -17.34 -8.53 20.52
CA GLN A 20 -17.91 -7.93 21.74
C GLN A 20 -17.57 -6.44 21.90
N ILE A 21 -16.35 -6.04 21.53
CA ILE A 21 -15.92 -4.63 21.64
C ILE A 21 -16.08 -3.82 20.33
N ASN A 22 -16.83 -4.33 19.34
CA ASN A 22 -16.98 -3.72 18.01
C ASN A 22 -15.63 -3.35 17.37
N PHE A 23 -14.60 -4.11 17.71
CA PHE A 23 -13.23 -3.88 17.29
C PHE A 23 -13.01 -4.37 15.88
N PHE A 24 -13.74 -5.41 15.44
CA PHE A 24 -13.68 -5.95 14.09
C PHE A 24 -14.98 -6.70 13.72
N GLY A 25 -15.49 -6.53 12.49
CA GLY A 25 -16.51 -7.39 11.90
C GLY A 25 -15.93 -8.29 10.82
N ILE A 26 -15.98 -9.62 10.99
CA ILE A 26 -15.73 -10.59 9.90
C ILE A 26 -17.09 -10.82 9.24
N ASN A 27 -17.34 -10.17 8.11
CA ASN A 27 -18.57 -10.42 7.36
C ASN A 27 -18.34 -11.65 6.49
N SER A 28 -18.67 -12.82 7.03
CA SER A 28 -18.36 -14.08 6.37
C SER A 28 -19.57 -14.94 6.04
N ASP A 29 -20.66 -14.99 6.81
CA ASP A 29 -21.83 -15.80 6.43
C ASP A 29 -23.13 -15.20 6.98
N ASN A 30 -24.23 -15.56 6.30
CA ASN A 30 -25.69 -15.28 6.41
C ASN A 30 -26.35 -14.80 7.73
N ASP A 31 -25.63 -14.34 8.74
CA ASP A 31 -26.24 -13.72 9.91
C ASP A 31 -26.67 -12.29 9.57
N ALA A 32 -27.90 -12.20 9.05
CA ALA A 32 -28.71 -11.00 9.00
C ALA A 32 -29.07 -10.53 10.42
N THR A 33 -28.08 -10.26 11.27
CA THR A 33 -28.30 -9.48 12.48
C THR A 33 -27.94 -8.04 12.18
N SER A 34 -28.96 -7.29 11.78
CA SER A 34 -29.02 -5.84 11.76
C SER A 34 -28.66 -5.29 13.14
N SER A 35 -27.37 -5.08 13.40
CA SER A 35 -26.95 -4.25 14.53
C SER A 35 -26.30 -2.98 13.98
N SER A 36 -26.94 -1.86 14.31
CA SER A 36 -26.48 -0.50 14.05
C SER A 36 -25.29 -0.18 14.95
N THR A 37 -24.22 -0.96 14.83
CA THR A 37 -23.01 -0.80 15.64
C THR A 37 -21.97 -0.03 14.84
N SER A 38 -21.58 1.11 15.39
CA SER A 38 -20.44 1.92 14.96
C SER A 38 -19.16 1.07 15.02
N LEU A 39 -18.61 0.70 13.86
CA LEU A 39 -17.37 -0.05 13.79
C LEU A 39 -16.17 0.89 13.70
N ARG A 40 -15.11 0.56 14.46
CA ARG A 40 -13.83 1.29 14.39
C ARG A 40 -12.82 0.61 13.48
N ARG A 41 -12.89 -0.71 13.30
CA ARG A 41 -12.08 -1.44 12.32
C ARG A 41 -12.90 -2.51 11.60
N VAL A 42 -12.55 -2.76 10.34
CA VAL A 42 -13.17 -3.77 9.48
C VAL A 42 -12.07 -4.46 8.69
N ALA A 43 -12.13 -5.78 8.53
CA ALA A 43 -11.47 -6.43 7.40
C ALA A 43 -12.32 -7.50 6.72
N LEU A 44 -12.05 -7.64 5.44
CA LEU A 44 -12.91 -8.33 4.50
C LEU A 44 -12.05 -9.32 3.73
N TYR A 45 -12.29 -10.61 3.93
CA TYR A 45 -11.41 -11.71 3.49
C TYR A 45 -11.96 -12.56 2.35
N ARG A 46 -13.19 -12.33 1.90
CA ARG A 46 -13.90 -13.33 1.08
C ARG A 46 -14.26 -12.86 -0.34
N ASN A 47 -14.22 -13.83 -1.25
CA ASN A 47 -14.81 -13.80 -2.61
C ASN A 47 -16.24 -14.38 -2.53
N VAL A 48 -17.08 -13.82 -1.65
CA VAL A 48 -18.44 -14.32 -1.39
C VAL A 48 -19.42 -13.56 -2.28
N ASP A 49 -20.27 -14.34 -2.93
CA ASP A 49 -21.34 -13.95 -3.84
C ASP A 49 -22.00 -12.60 -3.51
N GLU A 50 -22.25 -11.85 -4.59
CA GLU A 50 -23.00 -10.60 -4.87
C GLU A 50 -23.62 -9.70 -3.77
N TYR A 51 -23.77 -10.12 -2.51
CA TYR A 51 -24.69 -9.48 -1.56
C TYR A 51 -24.07 -9.04 -0.22
N VAL A 52 -22.75 -9.00 -0.07
CA VAL A 52 -22.14 -8.34 1.10
C VAL A 52 -22.25 -6.82 0.98
N THR A 53 -23.46 -6.32 1.25
CA THR A 53 -23.69 -4.91 1.54
C THR A 53 -23.17 -4.67 2.94
N ILE A 54 -22.09 -3.92 3.09
CA ILE A 54 -21.67 -3.41 4.40
C ILE A 54 -22.79 -2.50 4.88
N ASN A 55 -23.63 -3.06 5.75
CA ASN A 55 -24.84 -2.43 6.29
C ASN A 55 -24.57 -1.78 7.66
N CYS A 56 -23.29 -1.49 7.95
CA CYS A 56 -22.87 -0.82 9.18
C CYS A 56 -22.41 0.62 8.90
N SER A 57 -22.58 1.49 9.90
CA SER A 57 -22.12 2.87 9.83
C SER A 57 -20.60 2.91 9.80
N THR A 58 -20.04 3.40 8.69
CA THR A 58 -18.60 3.57 8.46
C THR A 58 -18.12 4.98 8.83
N ALA A 59 -18.97 5.80 9.45
CA ALA A 59 -18.66 7.18 9.84
C ALA A 59 -17.51 7.25 10.88
N THR A 60 -17.39 6.22 11.73
CA THR A 60 -16.38 6.12 12.81
C THR A 60 -15.19 5.23 12.46
N LEU A 61 -15.16 4.69 11.23
CA LEU A 61 -14.17 3.72 10.80
C LEU A 61 -12.77 4.36 10.79
N ARG A 62 -11.82 3.70 11.44
CA ARG A 62 -10.42 4.13 11.56
C ARG A 62 -9.45 3.18 10.89
N SER A 63 -9.82 1.91 10.69
CA SER A 63 -8.98 0.94 10.00
C SER A 63 -9.82 0.06 9.09
N MET A 64 -9.39 -0.10 7.84
CA MET A 64 -10.03 -0.96 6.86
C MET A 64 -8.97 -1.82 6.18
N LEU A 65 -9.14 -3.13 6.21
CA LEU A 65 -8.28 -4.05 5.49
C LEU A 65 -9.12 -4.86 4.50
N TRP A 66 -8.80 -4.75 3.21
CA TRP A 66 -9.52 -5.41 2.14
C TRP A 66 -8.62 -6.48 1.54
N PHE A 67 -8.99 -7.75 1.69
CA PHE A 67 -8.27 -8.92 1.18
C PHE A 67 -9.08 -9.66 0.09
N SER A 68 -10.07 -8.99 -0.52
CA SER A 68 -10.98 -9.58 -1.50
C SER A 68 -10.61 -9.21 -2.95
N TYR A 69 -11.01 -10.07 -3.90
CA TYR A 69 -10.73 -9.94 -5.33
C TYR A 69 -11.82 -9.21 -6.13
N SER A 70 -12.92 -8.79 -5.49
CA SER A 70 -14.04 -8.14 -6.19
C SER A 70 -13.96 -6.61 -6.22
N ILE A 71 -13.85 -6.07 -7.43
CA ILE A 71 -13.66 -4.64 -7.75
C ILE A 71 -14.91 -3.80 -7.47
N ILE A 72 -16.09 -4.35 -7.79
CA ILE A 72 -17.39 -3.67 -7.71
C ILE A 72 -17.72 -3.29 -6.26
N HIS A 73 -17.31 -4.11 -5.31
CA HIS A 73 -17.58 -3.86 -3.89
C HIS A 73 -16.63 -2.82 -3.29
N LEU A 74 -15.41 -2.67 -3.82
CA LEU A 74 -14.47 -1.67 -3.34
C LEU A 74 -15.04 -0.26 -3.52
N SER A 75 -15.41 0.15 -4.73
CA SER A 75 -15.92 1.51 -5.00
C SER A 75 -17.18 1.86 -4.18
N LYS A 76 -18.12 0.90 -4.05
CA LYS A 76 -19.32 1.05 -3.21
C LYS A 76 -18.97 1.27 -1.74
N LEU A 77 -17.97 0.56 -1.23
CA LEU A 77 -17.51 0.71 0.14
C LEU A 77 -16.76 2.02 0.35
N LEU A 78 -15.83 2.38 -0.55
CA LEU A 78 -15.03 3.60 -0.41
C LEU A 78 -15.91 4.85 -0.29
N ASN A 79 -17.03 4.87 -1.01
CA ASN A 79 -18.02 5.96 -0.93
C ASN A 79 -18.71 6.10 0.43
N LYS A 80 -18.74 5.05 1.25
CA LYS A 80 -19.32 5.09 2.59
C LYS A 80 -18.29 5.47 3.66
N VAL A 81 -16.99 5.28 3.42
CA VAL A 81 -15.96 5.47 4.45
C VAL A 81 -15.72 6.95 4.75
N GLY A 82 -15.86 7.32 6.02
CA GLY A 82 -15.70 8.70 6.49
C GLY A 82 -14.25 9.16 6.62
N LYS A 83 -14.07 10.46 6.92
CA LYS A 83 -12.77 11.15 7.04
C LYS A 83 -11.90 10.70 8.23
N LEU A 84 -12.43 9.85 9.11
CA LEU A 84 -11.73 9.34 10.29
C LEU A 84 -10.82 8.14 9.99
N LEU A 85 -10.81 7.65 8.74
CA LEU A 85 -9.96 6.53 8.35
C LEU A 85 -8.48 6.88 8.53
N ARG A 86 -7.75 6.02 9.25
CA ARG A 86 -6.32 6.16 9.54
C ARG A 86 -5.48 5.07 8.91
N VAL A 87 -6.03 3.87 8.73
CA VAL A 87 -5.33 2.74 8.15
C VAL A 87 -6.16 2.17 7.01
N LEU A 88 -5.56 2.09 5.84
CA LEU A 88 -6.14 1.42 4.68
C LEU A 88 -5.16 0.35 4.20
N TYR A 89 -5.66 -0.86 4.06
CA TYR A 89 -5.00 -1.94 3.34
C TYR A 89 -5.92 -2.42 2.23
N VAL A 90 -5.42 -2.52 1.02
CA VAL A 90 -6.15 -3.06 -0.13
C VAL A 90 -5.26 -4.05 -0.87
N GLU A 91 -5.67 -5.32 -0.86
CA GLU A 91 -5.22 -6.36 -1.78
C GLU A 91 -5.98 -6.18 -3.10
N ALA A 92 -5.25 -5.90 -4.17
CA ALA A 92 -5.80 -5.37 -5.41
C ALA A 92 -5.50 -6.26 -6.62
N ALA A 93 -5.67 -7.58 -6.49
CA ALA A 93 -5.98 -8.38 -7.69
C ALA A 93 -7.29 -7.92 -8.38
N CYS A 94 -8.02 -7.00 -7.74
CA CYS A 94 -9.09 -6.18 -8.30
C CYS A 94 -8.67 -5.15 -9.38
N LEU A 95 -7.38 -4.87 -9.60
CA LEU A 95 -6.93 -3.77 -10.48
C LEU A 95 -6.14 -4.27 -11.69
N GLN A 96 -6.34 -5.55 -12.04
CA GLN A 96 -5.66 -6.17 -13.18
C GLN A 96 -6.07 -5.51 -14.49
N GLU A 97 -5.08 -5.09 -15.29
CA GLU A 97 -5.23 -4.82 -16.71
C GLU A 97 -5.51 -6.15 -17.43
N ASN A 98 -6.70 -6.70 -17.27
CA ASN A 98 -7.14 -7.77 -18.15
C ASN A 98 -7.29 -7.15 -19.54
N LYS A 99 -6.38 -7.49 -20.46
CA LYS A 99 -6.66 -7.40 -21.89
C LYS A 99 -7.91 -8.25 -22.13
N LEU A 100 -9.09 -7.63 -22.15
CA LEU A 100 -10.29 -8.29 -22.63
C LEU A 100 -10.06 -8.69 -24.11
N PRO A 101 -10.60 -9.84 -24.56
CA PRO A 101 -10.59 -10.20 -25.97
C PRO A 101 -11.23 -9.08 -26.77
N LYS A 102 -10.72 -8.82 -27.99
CA LYS A 102 -11.05 -7.67 -28.86
C LYS A 102 -12.49 -7.67 -29.42
N GLU A 103 -13.45 -8.26 -28.74
CA GLU A 103 -14.80 -8.45 -29.25
C GLU A 103 -15.80 -7.98 -28.19
N ILE A 104 -16.60 -6.97 -28.56
CA ILE A 104 -17.62 -6.25 -27.79
C ILE A 104 -17.09 -4.92 -27.22
N GLY A 105 -17.47 -3.84 -27.91
CA GLY A 105 -17.14 -2.46 -27.59
C GLY A 105 -17.87 -1.91 -26.38
N GLU A 106 -17.39 -2.27 -25.18
CA GLU A 106 -17.60 -1.50 -23.96
C GLU A 106 -16.24 -1.28 -23.27
N GLU A 107 -15.53 -0.24 -23.72
CA GLU A 107 -14.23 0.24 -23.20
C GLU A 107 -14.34 0.94 -21.83
N VAL A 108 -15.17 0.41 -20.92
CA VAL A 108 -15.45 1.02 -19.62
C VAL A 108 -15.29 -0.03 -18.53
N HIS A 109 -14.21 0.00 -17.73
CA HIS A 109 -14.32 -0.25 -16.27
C HIS A 109 -13.04 -0.12 -15.43
N LEU A 110 -11.82 -0.21 -15.97
CA LEU A 110 -10.62 -0.15 -15.11
C LEU A 110 -10.23 1.26 -14.66
N SER A 111 -10.41 2.25 -15.55
CA SER A 111 -10.13 3.66 -15.24
C SER A 111 -11.06 4.23 -14.16
N SER A 112 -12.32 3.77 -14.12
CA SER A 112 -13.32 4.26 -13.15
C SER A 112 -13.04 3.81 -11.73
N HIS A 113 -12.47 2.61 -11.52
CA HIS A 113 -12.11 2.12 -10.19
C HIS A 113 -10.81 2.71 -9.66
N HIS A 114 -9.81 2.88 -10.52
CA HIS A 114 -8.61 3.67 -10.20
C HIS A 114 -8.99 5.09 -9.78
N LYS A 115 -9.91 5.70 -10.52
CA LYS A 115 -10.47 7.01 -10.18
C LYS A 115 -11.23 6.98 -8.86
N ALA A 116 -12.11 6.01 -8.63
CA ALA A 116 -12.86 5.91 -7.37
C ALA A 116 -11.95 5.74 -6.15
N LEU A 117 -10.87 4.96 -6.29
CA LEU A 117 -9.85 4.81 -5.25
C LEU A 117 -9.09 6.12 -5.02
N SER A 118 -8.67 6.79 -6.10
CA SER A 118 -8.01 8.10 -6.02
C SER A 118 -8.91 9.13 -5.32
N ASP A 119 -10.15 9.29 -5.80
CA ASP A 119 -11.15 10.22 -5.27
C ASP A 119 -11.47 9.92 -3.78
N ALA A 120 -11.43 8.65 -3.39
CA ALA A 120 -11.66 8.26 -2.00
C ALA A 120 -10.45 8.58 -1.11
N ILE A 121 -9.23 8.31 -1.57
CA ILE A 121 -8.02 8.63 -0.80
C ILE A 121 -7.90 10.14 -0.61
N GLU A 122 -8.24 10.96 -1.61
CA GLU A 122 -8.29 12.43 -1.47
C GLU A 122 -9.19 12.90 -0.31
N LYS A 123 -10.25 12.16 0.02
CA LYS A 123 -11.17 12.51 1.11
C LYS A 123 -10.64 12.15 2.51
N TRP A 124 -9.69 11.23 2.62
CA TRP A 124 -9.22 10.70 3.91
C TRP A 124 -8.00 11.44 4.46
N CYS A 125 -8.19 12.70 4.86
CA CYS A 125 -7.11 13.54 5.39
C CYS A 125 -6.50 13.03 6.72
N SER A 126 -7.20 12.15 7.43
CA SER A 126 -6.70 11.51 8.67
C SER A 126 -5.87 10.25 8.42
N LEU A 127 -5.66 9.87 7.15
CA LEU A 127 -4.95 8.65 6.80
C LEU A 127 -3.50 8.73 7.30
N ARG A 128 -3.06 7.65 7.95
CA ARG A 128 -1.74 7.50 8.57
C ARG A 128 -0.91 6.39 7.95
N SER A 129 -1.58 5.33 7.53
CA SER A 129 -0.96 4.18 6.88
C SER A 129 -1.78 3.77 5.67
N LEU A 130 -1.12 3.66 4.52
CA LEU A 130 -1.69 3.19 3.27
C LEU A 130 -0.91 1.96 2.79
N SER A 131 -1.60 0.88 2.47
CA SER A 131 -1.02 -0.30 1.84
C SER A 131 -1.86 -0.66 0.63
N LEU A 132 -1.27 -0.55 -0.56
CA LEU A 132 -1.89 -0.93 -1.83
C LEU A 132 -1.05 -2.02 -2.47
N ARG A 133 -1.65 -3.18 -2.71
CA ARG A 133 -0.98 -4.30 -3.39
C ARG A 133 -1.64 -4.56 -4.73
N ASN A 134 -0.97 -4.27 -5.84
CA ASN A 134 -1.45 -4.65 -7.16
C ASN A 134 -0.41 -5.53 -7.87
N SER A 135 -0.85 -6.67 -8.40
CA SER A 135 0.03 -7.60 -9.11
C SER A 135 0.56 -7.05 -10.44
N SER A 136 -0.06 -6.02 -11.03
CA SER A 136 0.34 -5.43 -12.32
C SER A 136 0.96 -4.04 -12.18
N SER A 137 0.14 -2.99 -12.16
CA SER A 137 0.55 -1.59 -12.14
C SER A 137 -0.26 -0.83 -11.12
N ILE A 138 0.40 0.00 -10.33
CA ILE A 138 -0.27 0.89 -9.40
C ILE A 138 -1.03 1.95 -10.21
N PRO A 139 -2.25 2.33 -9.78
CA PRO A 139 -3.00 3.40 -10.43
C PRO A 139 -2.20 4.70 -10.46
N PRO A 140 -2.32 5.52 -11.51
CA PRO A 140 -1.68 6.83 -11.52
C PRO A 140 -2.38 7.74 -10.49
N PHE A 141 -1.78 7.89 -9.33
CA PHE A 141 -2.23 8.85 -8.32
C PHE A 141 -1.69 10.24 -8.64
N VAL A 142 -2.55 11.25 -8.56
CA VAL A 142 -2.16 12.62 -8.93
C VAL A 142 -1.32 13.27 -7.83
N SER A 143 -1.66 13.06 -6.56
CA SER A 143 -0.94 13.66 -5.43
C SER A 143 -1.36 13.08 -4.08
N PHE A 144 -0.40 12.89 -3.17
CA PHE A 144 -0.60 12.69 -1.73
C PHE A 144 -0.09 13.87 -0.88
N ALA A 145 0.23 15.01 -1.50
CA ALA A 145 0.85 16.15 -0.83
C ALA A 145 -0.02 16.75 0.30
N HIS A 146 -1.34 16.57 0.24
CA HIS A 146 -2.27 17.07 1.25
C HIS A 146 -2.49 16.09 2.42
N HIS A 147 -1.93 14.89 2.35
CA HIS A 147 -2.06 13.87 3.40
C HIS A 147 -1.03 14.07 4.51
N LEU A 148 -1.20 15.15 5.28
CA LEU A 148 -0.25 15.57 6.33
C LEU A 148 -0.08 14.56 7.47
N ASN A 149 -0.98 13.58 7.61
CA ASN A 149 -0.86 12.55 8.64
C ASN A 149 -0.27 11.23 8.12
N LEU A 150 -0.05 11.11 6.80
CA LEU A 150 0.34 9.86 6.15
C LEU A 150 1.84 9.65 6.27
N TYR A 151 2.24 8.94 7.33
CA TYR A 151 3.64 8.68 7.65
C TYR A 151 4.13 7.31 7.15
N LYS A 152 3.22 6.39 6.78
CA LYS A 152 3.58 5.04 6.31
C LYS A 152 2.87 4.69 5.00
N MET A 153 3.63 4.27 4.01
CA MET A 153 3.12 3.79 2.72
C MET A 153 3.77 2.47 2.31
N PHE A 154 2.94 1.53 1.85
CA PHE A 154 3.35 0.32 1.17
C PHE A 154 2.65 0.29 -0.19
N LEU A 155 3.43 0.11 -1.26
CA LEU A 155 2.96 0.10 -2.64
C LEU A 155 3.59 -1.11 -3.34
N HIS A 156 2.77 -2.03 -3.85
CA HIS A 156 3.23 -3.15 -4.67
C HIS A 156 2.62 -3.08 -6.07
N GLY A 157 3.46 -3.33 -7.07
CA GLY A 157 3.15 -3.24 -8.49
C GLY A 157 3.93 -2.13 -9.20
N ARG A 158 3.94 -2.17 -10.54
CA ARG A 158 4.69 -1.23 -11.38
C ARG A 158 4.24 0.22 -11.18
N ILE A 159 5.19 1.15 -11.06
CA ILE A 159 4.93 2.59 -10.95
C ILE A 159 5.57 3.29 -12.14
N LYS A 160 4.73 3.84 -13.04
CA LYS A 160 5.24 4.61 -14.19
C LYS A 160 5.79 5.98 -13.78
N ASN A 161 5.05 6.70 -12.93
CA ASN A 161 5.44 7.99 -12.38
C ASN A 161 5.11 7.96 -10.89
N LEU A 162 6.05 8.38 -10.04
CA LEU A 162 5.77 8.53 -8.62
C LEU A 162 4.73 9.65 -8.41
N PRO A 163 3.71 9.44 -7.57
CA PRO A 163 2.83 10.52 -7.15
C PRO A 163 3.60 11.53 -6.30
N LYS A 164 3.08 12.75 -6.19
CA LYS A 164 3.61 13.70 -5.19
C LYS A 164 3.46 13.08 -3.80
N MET A 165 4.59 12.83 -3.14
CA MET A 165 4.61 12.12 -1.88
C MET A 165 4.10 12.99 -0.72
N PRO A 166 3.57 12.39 0.37
CA PRO A 166 3.22 13.12 1.58
C PRO A 166 4.48 13.77 2.21
N PRO A 167 4.36 14.97 2.79
CA PRO A 167 5.50 15.66 3.40
C PRO A 167 6.04 14.95 4.65
N ASP A 168 5.17 14.31 5.44
CA ASP A 168 5.53 13.64 6.71
C ASP A 168 5.73 12.13 6.54
N LEU A 169 6.00 11.68 5.31
CA LEU A 169 6.24 10.28 5.02
C LEU A 169 7.55 9.82 5.67
N ALA A 170 7.44 8.97 6.69
CA ALA A 170 8.58 8.43 7.42
C ALA A 170 8.97 7.01 6.97
N LYS A 171 8.01 6.23 6.47
CA LYS A 171 8.22 4.82 6.10
C LYS A 171 7.62 4.53 4.74
N LEU A 172 8.47 4.14 3.79
CA LEU A 172 8.07 3.78 2.44
C LEU A 172 8.58 2.39 2.09
N THR A 173 7.69 1.57 1.54
CA THR A 173 8.03 0.28 0.97
C THR A 173 7.44 0.19 -0.43
N LEU A 174 8.30 -0.02 -1.43
CA LEU A 174 7.95 -0.17 -2.83
C LEU A 174 8.40 -1.56 -3.29
N ASN A 175 7.44 -2.41 -3.66
CA ASN A 175 7.72 -3.77 -4.11
C ASN A 175 7.30 -3.94 -5.58
N GLY A 176 8.16 -4.50 -6.43
CA GLY A 176 7.81 -4.69 -7.85
C GLY A 176 7.58 -3.39 -8.60
N SER A 177 8.17 -2.28 -8.14
CA SER A 177 7.86 -0.93 -8.61
C SER A 177 8.47 -0.58 -9.96
N GLN A 178 9.56 -1.23 -10.36
CA GLN A 178 10.23 -0.99 -11.66
C GLN A 178 10.56 0.49 -11.92
N LEU A 179 11.08 1.16 -10.89
CA LEU A 179 11.43 2.58 -10.89
C LEU A 179 12.61 2.89 -11.82
N GLN A 180 12.68 4.16 -12.21
CA GLN A 180 13.82 4.76 -12.90
C GLN A 180 14.48 5.85 -12.04
N GLN A 181 15.53 6.47 -12.56
CA GLN A 181 16.37 7.41 -11.81
C GLN A 181 15.60 8.65 -11.32
N ASP A 182 14.65 9.16 -12.11
CA ASP A 182 13.77 10.28 -11.76
C ASP A 182 12.95 10.03 -10.48
N ALA A 183 12.57 8.77 -10.25
CA ALA A 183 11.90 8.38 -9.02
C ALA A 183 12.85 8.46 -7.82
N ILE A 184 14.10 8.05 -7.96
CA ILE A 184 15.13 8.17 -6.90
C ILE A 184 15.39 9.63 -6.58
N GLU A 185 15.50 10.50 -7.59
CA GLU A 185 15.63 11.95 -7.45
C GLU A 185 14.44 12.61 -6.73
N THR A 186 13.27 11.98 -6.76
CA THR A 186 12.09 12.41 -6.02
C THR A 186 12.14 11.92 -4.57
N LEU A 187 12.49 10.64 -4.37
CA LEU A 187 12.55 10.01 -3.05
C LEU A 187 13.67 10.58 -2.17
N GLU A 188 14.83 10.91 -2.76
CA GLU A 188 15.99 11.45 -2.01
C GLU A 188 15.71 12.81 -1.36
N LYS A 189 14.70 13.54 -1.87
CA LYS A 189 14.29 14.86 -1.35
C LYS A 189 13.33 14.78 -0.16
N LEU A 190 12.86 13.58 0.19
CA LEU A 190 11.90 13.38 1.29
C LEU A 190 12.60 13.52 2.64
N ARG A 191 12.46 14.71 3.24
CA ARG A 191 13.20 15.07 4.46
C ARG A 191 12.83 14.23 5.68
N ASN A 192 11.60 13.72 5.76
CA ASN A 192 11.16 12.95 6.92
C ASN A 192 11.32 11.44 6.73
N LEU A 193 11.81 10.98 5.57
CA LEU A 193 11.88 9.57 5.25
C LEU A 193 13.01 8.90 6.04
N GLN A 194 12.64 8.02 6.97
CA GLN A 194 13.56 7.27 7.84
C GLN A 194 13.76 5.83 7.37
N VAL A 195 12.71 5.22 6.80
CA VAL A 195 12.75 3.83 6.34
C VAL A 195 12.36 3.77 4.88
N LEU A 196 13.26 3.27 4.05
CA LEU A 196 13.03 2.99 2.64
C LEU A 196 13.33 1.52 2.35
N ARG A 197 12.34 0.81 1.81
CA ARG A 197 12.48 -0.56 1.34
C ARG A 197 12.11 -0.61 -0.12
N LEU A 198 13.07 -0.98 -0.94
CA LEU A 198 12.94 -1.20 -2.37
C LEU A 198 13.15 -2.70 -2.59
N GLU A 199 12.06 -3.44 -2.80
CA GLU A 199 12.08 -4.92 -2.81
C GLU A 199 11.50 -5.48 -4.12
N GLN A 200 11.82 -6.75 -4.44
CA GLN A 200 11.22 -7.48 -5.57
C GLN A 200 11.36 -6.75 -6.92
N GLU A 201 12.57 -6.53 -7.42
CA GLU A 201 12.82 -5.81 -8.68
C GLU A 201 12.24 -4.36 -8.68
N PRO A 202 12.65 -3.52 -7.71
CA PRO A 202 12.11 -2.19 -7.51
C PRO A 202 12.66 -1.17 -8.50
N TYR A 203 13.79 -1.46 -9.17
CA TYR A 203 14.55 -0.52 -10.00
C TYR A 203 15.05 -1.21 -11.28
N CYS A 204 14.82 -0.59 -12.44
CA CYS A 204 15.09 -1.23 -13.73
C CYS A 204 16.41 -0.82 -14.39
N SER A 205 17.08 0.22 -13.90
CA SER A 205 18.32 0.70 -14.53
C SER A 205 19.55 0.01 -13.94
N GLU A 206 20.61 -0.10 -14.75
CA GLU A 206 21.88 -0.70 -14.33
C GLU A 206 22.71 0.20 -13.40
N LYS A 207 22.40 1.49 -13.39
CA LYS A 207 23.10 2.51 -12.61
C LYS A 207 22.09 3.30 -11.79
N MET A 208 22.34 3.43 -10.49
CA MET A 208 21.59 4.28 -9.58
C MET A 208 22.50 5.38 -9.04
N ILE A 209 22.01 6.62 -9.02
CA ILE A 209 22.74 7.77 -8.49
C ILE A 209 21.93 8.35 -7.32
N CYS A 210 22.61 8.62 -6.21
CA CYS A 210 22.07 9.39 -5.11
C CYS A 210 22.84 10.72 -5.05
N SER A 211 22.11 11.82 -5.25
CA SER A 211 22.69 13.15 -5.36
C SER A 211 23.33 13.61 -4.06
N SER A 212 24.21 14.60 -4.13
CA SER A 212 24.82 15.19 -2.94
C SER A 212 23.78 15.67 -1.93
N GLY A 213 23.94 15.27 -0.66
CA GLY A 213 22.97 15.55 0.41
C GLY A 213 21.64 14.81 0.30
N GLY A 214 21.51 13.83 -0.61
CA GLY A 214 20.32 13.01 -0.78
C GLY A 214 20.03 12.15 0.46
N PHE A 215 18.74 11.91 0.72
CA PHE A 215 18.26 11.09 1.85
C PHE A 215 18.75 11.59 3.23
N PRO A 216 18.43 12.83 3.62
CA PRO A 216 19.07 13.51 4.75
C PRO A 216 18.79 12.90 6.14
N HIS A 217 17.72 12.12 6.30
CA HIS A 217 17.35 11.49 7.58
C HIS A 217 17.01 10.00 7.41
N LEU A 218 17.47 9.37 6.32
CA LEU A 218 17.20 7.96 6.10
C LEU A 218 18.09 7.12 7.03
N GLU A 219 17.45 6.35 7.90
CA GLU A 219 18.09 5.49 8.92
C GLU A 219 18.19 4.05 8.44
N PHE A 220 17.23 3.58 7.63
CA PHE A 220 17.13 2.19 7.21
C PHE A 220 16.85 2.07 5.72
N LEU A 221 17.76 1.43 4.99
CA LEU A 221 17.64 1.14 3.56
C LEU A 221 17.73 -0.37 3.28
N VAL A 222 16.72 -0.90 2.59
CA VAL A 222 16.80 -2.19 1.89
C VAL A 222 16.68 -1.93 0.40
N LEU A 223 17.62 -2.47 -0.37
CA LEU A 223 17.61 -2.43 -1.82
C LEU A 223 17.89 -3.83 -2.38
N ASP A 224 16.88 -4.40 -3.01
CA ASP A 224 16.92 -5.71 -3.67
C ASP A 224 16.73 -5.52 -5.17
N SER A 225 17.82 -5.39 -5.93
CA SER A 225 17.77 -5.16 -7.38
C SER A 225 18.80 -6.03 -8.11
N SER A 226 18.31 -7.01 -8.86
CA SER A 226 19.19 -7.89 -9.64
C SER A 226 19.84 -7.19 -10.84
N ASN A 227 19.23 -6.12 -11.36
CA ASN A 227 19.73 -5.39 -12.54
C ASN A 227 20.80 -4.36 -12.21
N LEU A 228 20.90 -3.93 -10.94
CA LEU A 228 21.80 -2.85 -10.54
C LEU A 228 23.27 -3.32 -10.54
N LYS A 229 24.11 -2.65 -11.34
CA LYS A 229 25.54 -2.93 -11.50
C LYS A 229 26.43 -1.85 -10.89
N GLU A 230 25.94 -0.62 -10.84
CA GLU A 230 26.67 0.54 -10.34
C GLU A 230 25.76 1.35 -9.42
N TRP A 231 26.21 1.59 -8.18
CA TRP A 231 25.53 2.47 -7.24
C TRP A 231 26.47 3.60 -6.84
N ILE A 232 26.14 4.83 -7.27
CA ILE A 232 26.90 6.03 -6.96
C ILE A 232 26.19 6.78 -5.85
N VAL A 233 26.93 7.04 -4.77
CA VAL A 233 26.50 7.94 -3.69
C VAL A 233 27.43 9.14 -3.72
N GLU A 234 26.89 10.31 -4.07
CA GLU A 234 27.65 11.56 -4.04
C GLU A 234 27.88 12.05 -2.60
N GLU A 235 28.79 13.03 -2.45
CA GLU A 235 29.21 13.55 -1.15
C GLU A 235 28.01 13.96 -0.27
N GLY A 236 28.02 13.48 0.97
CA GLY A 236 26.98 13.78 1.96
C GLY A 236 25.65 13.05 1.74
N GLY A 237 25.57 12.09 0.81
CA GLY A 237 24.43 11.19 0.70
C GLY A 237 24.29 10.26 1.92
N PHE A 238 23.06 10.02 2.36
CA PHE A 238 22.73 9.12 3.48
C PHE A 238 23.43 9.43 4.82
N PRO A 239 23.45 10.69 5.30
CA PRO A 239 24.22 11.09 6.47
C PRO A 239 23.76 10.45 7.80
N CYS A 240 22.53 9.91 7.85
CA CYS A 240 21.94 9.28 9.05
C CYS A 240 21.74 7.77 8.91
N LEU A 241 22.33 7.12 7.90
CA LEU A 241 22.06 5.71 7.63
C LEU A 241 22.67 4.81 8.70
N GLU A 242 21.81 4.07 9.40
CA GLU A 242 22.19 3.13 10.46
C GLU A 242 22.17 1.68 9.98
N PHE A 243 21.30 1.37 9.01
CA PHE A 243 21.15 0.03 8.46
C PHE A 243 21.06 0.05 6.94
N LEU A 244 21.88 -0.79 6.31
CA LEU A 244 21.92 -1.01 4.88
C LEU A 244 21.90 -2.50 4.57
N GLU A 245 20.91 -2.94 3.81
CA GLU A 245 20.84 -4.27 3.23
C GLU A 245 20.77 -4.16 1.70
N LEU A 246 21.82 -4.69 1.05
CA LEU A 246 21.93 -4.76 -0.40
C LEU A 246 21.80 -6.21 -0.86
N ASN A 247 20.67 -6.52 -1.48
CA ASN A 247 20.45 -7.79 -2.17
C ASN A 247 20.66 -7.56 -3.67
N CYS A 248 21.85 -7.08 -4.04
CA CYS A 248 22.22 -6.78 -5.42
C CYS A 248 23.35 -7.73 -5.84
N SER A 249 23.03 -8.71 -6.69
CA SER A 249 23.99 -9.75 -7.09
C SER A 249 25.09 -9.26 -8.04
N ASN A 250 24.95 -8.08 -8.64
CA ASN A 250 25.80 -7.60 -9.74
C ASN A 250 26.53 -6.27 -9.48
N ILE A 251 26.43 -5.68 -8.28
CA ILE A 251 27.12 -4.41 -7.97
C ILE A 251 28.63 -4.61 -7.95
N LYS A 252 29.35 -3.81 -8.72
CA LYS A 252 30.79 -3.64 -8.57
C LYS A 252 31.03 -2.57 -7.51
N GLU A 253 31.75 -2.91 -6.45
CA GLU A 253 32.15 -1.94 -5.41
C GLU A 253 33.01 -0.84 -6.04
N GLY A 254 32.40 0.30 -6.33
CA GLY A 254 33.08 1.54 -6.66
C GLY A 254 33.03 2.46 -5.45
N MET A 255 33.94 2.27 -4.49
CA MET A 255 34.13 3.24 -3.43
C MET A 255 34.68 4.53 -4.06
N GLY A 256 33.84 5.56 -4.14
CA GLY A 256 34.29 6.92 -4.43
C GLY A 256 35.25 7.38 -3.34
N SER A 257 36.52 7.57 -3.74
CA SER A 257 37.57 8.24 -2.97
C SER A 257 37.49 9.74 -3.15
#